data_AF-A0A151UBQ3-F1
#
_entry.id   AF-A0A151UBQ3-F1
#
_cell.length_a   1.000
_cell.length_b   1.000
_cell.length_c   1.000
_cell.angle_alpha   90.00
_cell.angle_beta   90.00
_cell.angle_gamma   90.00
#
_symmetry.space_group_name_H-M   'P 1'
#
loop_
_entity.id
_entity.type
_entity.pdbx_description
1 polymer ?
#
loop_
_entity_poly.entity_id
_entity_poly.type
_entity_poly.pdbx_seq_one_letter_code
_entity_poly.pdbx_strand_id
1 'polypeptide(L)'
;MISFQHLGSKIVLCPLSPSQMSEDQIKMKARREEEEKQRKQKKKIQKRKKKVILHGLKKKERNHELESLPQEVQILLKEFDDLFPQEVPSGLPPLRGIEHQIDLIPGASPPNRPAYRTNPQETKEIETQVEDLFKKGWVQKSLSPCVVPVLLVPKKDGK
;
A
#
# COMPACT_ATOMS: atom_id res chain seq x y z
N MET A 1 -1.40 27.80 -38.77
CA MET A 1 -2.48 26.79 -38.59
C MET A 1 -1.77 25.48 -38.25
N ILE A 2 -1.99 24.94 -37.04
CA ILE A 2 -1.29 23.73 -36.56
C ILE A 2 -2.08 22.52 -37.06
N SER A 3 -1.43 21.60 -37.78
CA SER A 3 -2.05 20.37 -38.25
C SER A 3 -1.18 19.16 -37.93
N PHE A 4 -1.79 18.04 -37.60
CA PHE A 4 -1.09 16.78 -37.33
C PHE A 4 -1.89 15.59 -37.85
N GLN A 5 -1.23 14.45 -38.08
CA GLN A 5 -1.88 13.22 -38.52
C GLN A 5 -2.20 12.30 -37.34
N HIS A 6 -3.43 11.80 -37.28
CA HIS A 6 -3.86 10.81 -36.30
C HIS A 6 -4.79 9.80 -36.97
N LEU A 7 -4.51 8.50 -36.79
CA LEU A 7 -5.27 7.39 -37.40
C LEU A 7 -5.48 7.56 -38.92
N GLY A 8 -4.45 8.00 -39.64
CA GLY A 8 -4.49 8.21 -41.09
C GLY A 8 -5.26 9.47 -41.55
N SER A 9 -5.85 10.23 -40.64
CA SER A 9 -6.58 11.47 -40.94
C SER A 9 -5.75 12.71 -40.62
N LYS A 10 -5.69 13.69 -41.53
CA LYS A 10 -5.06 14.98 -41.27
C LYS A 10 -6.01 15.88 -40.48
N ILE A 11 -5.67 16.15 -39.23
CA ILE A 11 -6.46 17.01 -38.34
C ILE A 11 -5.85 18.42 -38.36
N VAL A 12 -6.70 19.42 -38.58
CA VAL A 12 -6.33 20.83 -38.58
C VAL A 12 -6.95 21.50 -37.35
N LEU A 13 -6.13 22.07 -36.48
CA LEU A 13 -6.59 22.79 -35.30
C LEU A 13 -6.89 24.24 -35.67
N CYS A 14 -8.17 24.58 -35.64
CA CYS A 14 -8.65 25.97 -35.74
C CYS A 14 -8.85 26.53 -34.33
N PRO A 15 -8.43 27.77 -34.04
CA PRO A 15 -8.69 28.40 -32.76
C PRO A 15 -10.20 28.56 -32.54
N LEU A 16 -10.67 28.22 -31.35
CA LEU A 16 -12.06 28.38 -30.95
C LEU A 16 -12.41 29.85 -30.77
N SER A 17 -13.65 30.24 -31.07
CA SER A 17 -14.16 31.56 -30.72
C SER A 17 -14.40 31.68 -29.21
N PRO A 18 -14.44 32.91 -28.65
CA PRO A 18 -14.67 33.10 -27.21
C PRO A 18 -15.96 32.45 -26.68
N SER A 19 -17.04 32.40 -27.49
CA SER A 19 -18.29 31.73 -27.11
C SER A 19 -18.14 30.22 -27.06
N GLN A 20 -17.48 29.62 -28.05
CA GLN A 20 -17.20 28.18 -28.10
C GLN A 20 -16.31 27.74 -26.93
N MET A 21 -15.33 28.57 -26.55
CA MET A 21 -14.48 28.30 -25.38
C MET A 21 -15.25 28.34 -24.06
N SER A 22 -16.29 29.17 -23.95
CA SER A 22 -17.15 29.24 -22.77
C SER A 22 -18.03 27.99 -22.63
N GLU A 23 -18.65 27.57 -23.73
CA GLU A 23 -19.49 26.36 -23.79
C GLU A 23 -18.68 25.09 -23.46
N ASP A 24 -17.49 24.95 -24.03
CA ASP A 24 -16.60 23.83 -23.76
C ASP A 24 -16.17 23.79 -22.29
N GLN A 25 -15.90 24.95 -21.66
CA GLN A 25 -15.58 25.00 -20.23
C GLN A 25 -16.75 24.58 -19.35
N ILE A 26 -17.99 24.97 -19.69
CA ILE A 26 -19.20 24.57 -18.97
C ILE A 26 -19.39 23.06 -19.08
N LYS A 27 -19.25 22.50 -20.29
CA LYS A 27 -19.38 21.06 -20.55
C LYS A 27 -18.31 20.25 -19.82
N MET A 28 -17.06 20.75 -19.80
CA MET A 28 -15.96 20.12 -19.08
C MET A 28 -16.16 20.14 -17.56
N LYS A 29 -16.71 21.22 -17.00
CA LYS A 29 -17.07 21.29 -15.57
C LYS A 29 -18.20 20.32 -15.23
N ALA A 30 -19.27 20.29 -16.03
CA ALA A 30 -20.39 19.37 -15.82
C ALA A 30 -19.93 17.90 -15.87
N ARG A 31 -19.09 17.55 -16.83
CA ARG A 31 -18.51 16.19 -16.94
C ARG A 31 -17.66 15.82 -15.72
N ARG A 32 -16.81 16.74 -15.24
CA ARG A 32 -16.01 16.51 -14.02
C ARG A 32 -16.90 16.27 -12.79
N GLU A 33 -17.97 17.04 -12.64
CA GLU A 33 -18.92 16.87 -11.53
C GLU A 33 -19.64 15.52 -11.59
N GLU A 34 -20.06 15.08 -12.78
CA GLU A 34 -20.66 13.75 -12.98
C GLU A 34 -19.68 12.61 -12.68
N GLU A 35 -18.45 12.70 -13.18
CA GLU A 35 -17.40 11.71 -12.89
C GLU A 35 -17.10 11.65 -11.38
N GLU A 36 -17.12 12.78 -10.68
CA GLU A 36 -16.93 12.82 -9.23
C GLU A 36 -18.12 12.21 -8.47
N LYS A 37 -19.36 12.47 -8.90
CA LYS A 37 -20.57 11.83 -8.35
C LYS A 37 -20.52 10.31 -8.54
N GLN A 38 -20.18 9.84 -9.74
CA GLN A 38 -20.02 8.41 -10.02
C GLN A 38 -18.91 7.78 -9.17
N ARG A 39 -17.78 8.48 -8.99
CA ARG A 39 -16.66 8.01 -8.13
C ARG A 39 -17.07 7.95 -6.66
N LYS A 40 -17.83 8.94 -6.16
CA LYS A 40 -18.40 8.94 -4.80
C LYS A 40 -19.39 7.78 -4.60
N GLN A 41 -20.24 7.49 -5.58
CA GLN A 41 -21.20 6.39 -5.53
C GLN A 41 -20.50 5.01 -5.57
N LYS A 42 -19.51 4.82 -6.45
CA LYS A 42 -18.65 3.62 -6.48
C LYS A 42 -17.92 3.43 -5.14
N LYS A 43 -17.37 4.51 -4.55
CA LYS A 43 -16.75 4.47 -3.21
C LYS A 43 -17.76 4.09 -2.11
N LYS A 44 -19.00 4.58 -2.15
CA LYS A 44 -20.07 4.20 -1.20
C LYS A 44 -20.44 2.73 -1.32
N ILE A 45 -20.62 2.22 -2.54
CA ILE A 45 -20.90 0.80 -2.80
C ILE A 45 -19.73 -0.08 -2.36
N GLN A 46 -18.49 0.32 -2.64
CA GLN A 46 -17.31 -0.41 -2.21
C GLN A 46 -17.11 -0.36 -0.68
N LYS A 47 -17.44 0.76 -0.01
CA LYS A 47 -17.51 0.85 1.46
C LYS A 47 -18.58 -0.08 2.03
N ARG A 48 -19.77 -0.16 1.41
CA ARG A 48 -20.83 -1.11 1.82
C ARG A 48 -20.40 -2.56 1.62
N LYS A 49 -19.82 -2.92 0.46
CA LYS A 49 -19.25 -4.26 0.21
C LYS A 49 -18.15 -4.61 1.20
N LYS A 50 -17.21 -3.69 1.47
CA LYS A 50 -16.21 -3.85 2.53
C LYS A 50 -16.83 -3.97 3.92
N LYS A 51 -17.91 -3.24 4.22
CA LYS A 51 -18.62 -3.35 5.51
C LYS A 51 -19.31 -4.71 5.63
N VAL A 52 -19.93 -5.24 4.57
CA VAL A 52 -20.53 -6.59 4.55
C VAL A 52 -19.47 -7.68 4.66
N ILE A 53 -18.37 -7.58 3.90
CA ILE A 53 -17.22 -8.49 4.01
C ILE A 53 -16.59 -8.38 5.40
N LEU A 54 -16.48 -7.17 5.97
CA LEU A 54 -16.00 -6.97 7.34
C LEU A 54 -17.01 -7.48 8.37
N HIS A 55 -18.33 -7.44 8.15
CA HIS A 55 -19.26 -8.10 9.09
C HIS A 55 -19.21 -9.62 8.97
N GLY A 56 -18.87 -10.16 7.78
CA GLY A 56 -18.59 -11.59 7.58
C GLY A 56 -17.24 -12.05 8.13
N LEU A 57 -16.25 -11.16 8.22
CA LEU A 57 -14.88 -11.45 8.74
C LEU A 57 -14.61 -10.88 10.13
N LYS A 58 -15.49 -10.03 10.66
CA LYS A 58 -15.50 -9.55 12.04
C LYS A 58 -16.47 -10.39 12.85
N LYS A 59 -16.28 -11.70 12.74
CA LYS A 59 -16.49 -12.66 13.82
C LYS A 59 -15.14 -12.83 14.53
N LYS A 60 -14.72 -11.73 15.15
CA LYS A 60 -13.68 -11.70 16.19
C LYS A 60 -14.21 -10.77 17.28
N GLU A 61 -15.38 -11.11 17.77
CA GLU A 61 -15.73 -10.84 19.16
C GLU A 61 -15.28 -12.06 19.96
N ARG A 62 -14.48 -11.77 20.96
CA ARG A 62 -13.71 -12.74 21.73
C ARG A 62 -14.65 -13.75 22.38
N ASN A 63 -14.31 -15.02 22.19
CA ASN A 63 -14.65 -16.20 23.01
C ASN A 63 -16.01 -16.89 22.86
N HIS A 64 -17.04 -16.32 22.22
CA HIS A 64 -18.37 -16.99 22.18
C HIS A 64 -18.67 -17.81 20.90
N GLU A 65 -17.74 -17.83 19.94
CA GLU A 65 -17.97 -18.42 18.60
C GLU A 65 -17.29 -19.75 18.35
N LEU A 66 -16.25 -20.07 19.13
CA LEU A 66 -15.57 -21.37 19.04
C LEU A 66 -16.50 -22.51 19.46
N GLU A 67 -17.45 -22.25 20.37
CA GLU A 67 -18.43 -23.23 20.83
C GLU A 67 -19.46 -23.63 19.75
N SER A 68 -19.61 -22.82 18.69
CA SER A 68 -20.54 -23.11 17.58
C SER A 68 -19.93 -23.90 16.42
N LEU A 69 -18.62 -24.15 16.46
CA LEU A 69 -17.91 -24.90 15.44
C LEU A 69 -17.99 -26.41 15.74
N PRO A 70 -18.05 -27.28 14.71
CA PRO A 70 -17.91 -28.72 14.89
C PRO A 70 -16.64 -29.05 15.69
N GLN A 71 -16.70 -30.09 16.53
CA GLN A 71 -15.62 -30.46 17.44
C GLN A 71 -14.29 -30.69 16.71
N GLU A 72 -14.35 -31.26 15.51
CA GLU A 72 -13.21 -31.55 14.66
C GLU A 72 -12.49 -30.26 14.22
N VAL A 73 -13.24 -29.20 13.95
CA VAL A 73 -12.68 -27.90 13.56
C VAL A 73 -12.03 -27.21 14.77
N GLN A 74 -12.63 -27.33 15.96
CA GLN A 74 -12.04 -26.78 17.18
C GLN A 74 -10.71 -27.46 17.53
N ILE A 75 -10.63 -28.78 17.37
CA ILE A 75 -9.39 -29.54 17.57
C ILE A 75 -8.31 -29.06 16.60
N LEU A 76 -8.65 -28.95 15.30
CA LEU A 76 -7.72 -28.48 14.27
C LEU A 76 -7.21 -27.05 14.54
N LEU A 77 -8.10 -26.12 14.90
CA LEU A 77 -7.70 -24.74 15.21
C LEU A 77 -6.78 -24.68 16.42
N LYS A 78 -6.99 -25.54 17.42
CA LYS A 78 -6.13 -25.64 18.59
C LYS A 78 -4.77 -26.26 18.28
N GLU A 79 -4.72 -27.22 17.36
CA GLU A 79 -3.48 -27.86 16.90
C GLU A 79 -2.56 -26.88 16.17
N PHE A 80 -3.13 -25.95 15.40
CA PHE A 80 -2.39 -25.00 14.54
C PHE A 80 -2.50 -23.53 15.02
N ASP A 81 -2.74 -23.32 16.31
CA ASP A 81 -2.88 -21.97 16.89
C ASP A 81 -1.59 -21.13 16.72
N ASP A 82 -0.44 -21.79 16.68
CA ASP A 82 0.89 -21.18 16.48
C ASP A 82 1.11 -20.64 15.06
N LEU A 83 0.33 -21.09 14.06
CA LEU A 83 0.47 -20.65 12.67
C LEU A 83 -0.12 -19.26 12.42
N PHE A 84 -1.03 -18.78 13.28
CA PHE A 84 -1.75 -17.53 13.10
C PHE A 84 -1.62 -16.57 14.29
N PRO A 85 -0.40 -16.26 14.75
CA PRO A 85 -0.23 -15.35 15.87
C PRO A 85 -0.71 -13.94 15.48
N GLN A 86 -1.21 -13.20 16.46
CA GLN A 86 -1.70 -11.83 16.23
C GLN A 86 -0.58 -10.89 15.75
N GLU A 87 0.66 -11.15 16.18
CA GLU A 87 1.87 -10.45 15.76
C GLU A 87 2.96 -11.46 15.38
N VAL A 88 3.84 -11.06 14.46
CA VAL A 88 4.96 -11.91 14.05
C VAL A 88 5.94 -12.07 15.22
N PRO A 89 6.39 -13.30 15.53
CA PRO A 89 7.33 -13.53 16.64
C PRO A 89 8.64 -12.78 16.44
N SER A 90 9.27 -12.43 17.56
CA SER A 90 10.63 -11.88 17.55
C SER A 90 11.64 -12.96 17.18
N GLY A 91 12.77 -12.52 16.63
CA GLY A 91 13.86 -13.36 16.16
C GLY A 91 13.79 -13.68 14.67
N LEU A 92 14.86 -14.29 14.19
CA LEU A 92 14.92 -14.84 12.84
C LEU A 92 14.25 -16.22 12.83
N PRO A 93 13.62 -16.60 11.71
CA PRO A 93 13.12 -17.96 11.56
C PRO A 93 14.29 -18.96 11.68
N PRO A 94 14.02 -20.20 12.11
CA PRO A 94 15.02 -21.26 12.10
C PRO A 94 15.68 -21.38 10.73
N LEU A 95 16.99 -21.62 10.70
CA LEU A 95 17.71 -21.87 9.47
C LEU A 95 17.07 -23.05 8.73
N ARG A 96 16.73 -22.82 7.46
CA ARG A 96 16.21 -23.84 6.55
C ARG A 96 17.26 -24.09 5.48
N GLY A 97 17.15 -25.21 4.76
CA GLY A 97 18.08 -25.53 3.66
C GLY A 97 18.04 -24.56 2.45
N ILE A 98 17.25 -23.48 2.53
CA ILE A 98 17.12 -22.45 1.50
C ILE A 98 17.18 -21.09 2.20
N GLU A 99 18.12 -20.25 1.79
CA GLU A 99 18.26 -18.87 2.25
C GLU A 99 17.99 -17.89 1.10
N HIS A 100 17.58 -16.67 1.44
CA HIS A 100 17.41 -15.62 0.44
C HIS A 100 18.78 -15.06 0.03
N GLN A 101 19.19 -15.31 -1.21
CA GLN A 101 20.38 -14.74 -1.81
C GLN A 101 20.02 -13.61 -2.78
N ILE A 102 20.80 -12.53 -2.74
CA ILE A 102 20.70 -11.42 -3.69
C ILE A 102 21.86 -11.57 -4.68
N ASP A 103 21.56 -11.99 -5.90
CA ASP A 103 22.56 -12.11 -6.96
C ASP A 103 22.92 -10.74 -7.52
N LEU A 104 24.22 -10.41 -7.48
CA LEU A 104 24.75 -9.16 -7.99
C LEU A 104 25.22 -9.33 -9.44
N ILE A 105 24.94 -8.33 -10.27
CA ILE A 105 25.52 -8.26 -11.62
C ILE A 105 27.02 -7.98 -11.47
N PRO A 106 27.92 -8.78 -12.10
CA PRO A 106 29.35 -8.55 -12.02
C PRO A 106 29.73 -7.12 -12.45
N GLY A 107 30.54 -6.44 -11.64
CA GLY A 107 30.96 -5.05 -11.88
C GLY A 107 29.94 -3.97 -11.49
N ALA A 108 28.74 -4.34 -11.02
CA ALA A 108 27.78 -3.36 -10.52
C ALA A 108 28.23 -2.78 -9.16
N SER A 109 28.25 -1.46 -9.03
CA SER A 109 28.55 -0.79 -7.76
C SER A 109 27.30 -0.71 -6.88
N PRO A 110 27.38 -1.04 -5.57
CA PRO A 110 26.27 -0.89 -4.66
C PRO A 110 25.87 0.60 -4.52
N PRO A 111 24.57 0.91 -4.39
CA PRO A 111 24.14 2.28 -4.16
C PRO A 111 24.60 2.76 -2.78
N ASN A 112 25.13 3.98 -2.72
CA ASN A 112 25.41 4.67 -1.47
C ASN A 112 24.84 6.09 -1.59
N ARG A 113 23.58 6.23 -1.15
CA ARG A 113 22.83 7.50 -1.24
C ARG A 113 22.60 8.05 0.17
N PRO A 114 22.75 9.37 0.38
CA PRO A 114 22.48 9.98 1.68
C PRO A 114 20.99 9.84 2.04
N ALA A 115 20.71 9.83 3.35
CA ALA A 115 19.35 9.84 3.85
C ALA A 115 18.59 11.10 3.37
N TYR A 116 17.28 10.96 3.16
CA TYR A 116 16.43 12.11 2.89
C TYR A 116 16.33 13.02 4.12
N ARG A 117 16.15 14.32 3.87
CA ARG A 117 15.87 15.28 4.93
C ARG A 117 14.44 15.07 5.41
N THR A 118 14.28 14.84 6.71
CA THR A 118 13.00 14.63 7.38
C THR A 118 12.76 15.73 8.43
N ASN A 119 11.49 15.98 8.74
CA ASN A 119 11.15 16.88 9.84
C ASN A 119 11.30 16.17 11.21
N PRO A 120 11.30 16.89 12.35
CA PRO A 120 11.51 16.28 13.66
C PRO A 120 10.50 15.19 14.04
N GLN A 121 9.24 15.29 13.58
CA GLN A 121 8.23 14.27 13.87
C GLN A 121 8.48 12.99 13.07
N GLU A 122 8.82 13.13 11.78
CA GLU A 122 9.18 12.01 10.91
C GLU A 122 10.43 11.29 11.40
N THR A 123 11.47 12.04 11.81
CA THR A 123 12.70 11.45 12.35
C THR A 123 12.41 10.62 13.59
N LYS A 124 11.60 11.14 14.52
CA LYS A 124 11.22 10.41 15.73
C LYS A 124 10.42 9.13 15.41
N GLU A 125 9.54 9.18 14.42
CA GLU A 125 8.77 8.01 13.98
C GLU A 125 9.68 6.95 13.34
N ILE A 126 10.61 7.37 12.48
CA ILE A 126 11.60 6.46 11.88
C ILE A 126 12.46 5.81 12.96
N GLU A 127 12.96 6.58 13.93
CA GLU A 127 13.74 6.05 15.06
C GLU A 127 12.93 5.03 15.88
N THR A 128 11.67 5.34 16.18
CA THR A 128 10.78 4.44 16.92
C THR A 128 10.59 3.10 16.18
N GLN A 129 10.32 3.15 14.86
CA GLN A 129 10.15 1.94 14.05
C GLN A 129 11.45 1.13 13.95
N VAL A 130 12.59 1.79 13.80
CA VAL A 130 13.90 1.11 13.74
C VAL A 130 14.21 0.46 15.09
N GLU A 131 13.92 1.11 16.21
CA GLU A 131 14.12 0.55 17.54
C GLU A 131 13.23 -0.68 17.78
N ASP A 132 11.98 -0.64 17.34
CA ASP A 132 11.07 -1.79 17.41
C ASP A 132 11.57 -2.97 16.57
N LEU A 133 12.08 -2.72 15.36
CA LEU A 133 12.71 -3.75 14.52
C LEU A 133 13.97 -4.35 15.18
N PHE A 134 14.74 -3.52 15.88
CA PHE A 134 15.94 -3.94 16.61
C PHE A 134 15.58 -4.80 17.83
N LYS A 135 14.59 -4.39 18.61
CA LYS A 135 14.03 -5.16 19.74
C LYS A 135 13.48 -6.52 19.29
N LYS A 136 12.87 -6.57 18.10
CA LYS A 136 12.41 -7.81 17.48
C LYS A 136 13.54 -8.67 16.93
N GLY A 137 14.77 -8.18 16.82
CA GLY A 137 15.90 -8.91 16.25
C GLY A 137 15.81 -9.12 14.74
N TRP A 138 14.98 -8.33 14.04
CA TRP A 138 14.80 -8.43 12.59
C TRP A 138 15.84 -7.62 11.81
N VAL A 139 16.43 -6.62 12.46
CA VAL A 139 17.50 -5.79 11.91
C VAL A 139 18.67 -5.70 12.89
N GLN A 140 19.86 -5.45 12.36
CA GLN A 140 21.07 -5.25 13.14
C GLN A 140 21.91 -4.12 12.56
N LYS A 141 22.80 -3.54 13.37
CA LYS A 141 23.77 -2.56 12.89
C LYS A 141 24.70 -3.23 11.89
N SER A 142 25.02 -2.52 10.80
CA SER A 142 25.95 -3.00 9.78
C SER A 142 26.95 -1.92 9.41
N LEU A 143 28.10 -2.35 8.89
CA LEU A 143 29.12 -1.48 8.27
C LEU A 143 29.11 -1.67 6.75
N SER A 144 27.92 -1.87 6.17
CA SER A 144 27.77 -2.13 4.74
C SER A 144 28.13 -0.89 3.91
N PRO A 145 28.86 -1.05 2.78
CA PRO A 145 29.09 0.04 1.84
C PRO A 145 27.83 0.43 1.04
N CYS A 146 26.76 -0.37 1.15
CA CYS A 146 25.48 -0.15 0.47
C CYS A 146 24.50 0.59 1.40
N VAL A 147 24.03 1.77 0.97
CA VAL A 147 23.09 2.61 1.71
C VAL A 147 22.00 3.13 0.79
N VAL A 148 20.74 2.91 1.18
CA VAL A 148 19.55 3.38 0.47
C VAL A 148 18.69 4.19 1.45
N PRO A 149 18.20 5.38 1.07
CA PRO A 149 17.39 6.20 1.96
C PRO A 149 16.01 5.58 2.24
N VAL A 150 15.50 5.81 3.45
CA VAL A 150 14.17 5.36 3.90
C VAL A 150 13.14 6.46 3.63
N LEU A 151 11.91 6.05 3.32
CA LEU A 151 10.76 6.94 3.15
C LEU A 151 9.64 6.52 4.10
N LEU A 152 9.16 7.46 4.92
CA LEU A 152 8.00 7.24 5.79
C LEU A 152 6.71 7.33 4.95
N VAL A 153 5.82 6.35 5.14
CA VAL A 153 4.54 6.30 4.42
C VAL A 153 3.39 6.19 5.42
N PRO A 154 2.56 7.24 5.59
CA PRO A 154 1.44 7.21 6.52
C PRO A 154 0.41 6.16 6.08
N LYS A 155 0.05 5.23 6.96
CA LYS A 155 -1.02 4.27 6.72
C LYS A 155 -2.36 4.86 7.15
N LYS A 156 -3.44 4.20 6.69
CA LYS A 156 -4.81 4.65 6.99
C LYS A 156 -5.18 4.55 8.46
N ASP A 157 -4.46 3.71 9.19
CA ASP A 157 -4.75 3.40 10.60
C ASP A 157 -4.13 4.42 11.56
N GLY A 158 -3.53 5.50 11.03
CA GLY A 158 -2.85 6.52 11.84
C GLY A 158 -1.51 6.03 12.42
N LYS A 159 -0.99 4.94 11.87
CA LYS A 159 0.36 4.39 12.07
C LYS A 159 1.14 4.45 10.76
#